data_AF-A0A317DSE5-F1
#
_entry.id   AF-A0A317DSE5-F1
#
_cell.length_a   1.000
_cell.length_b   1.000
_cell.length_c   1.000
_cell.angle_alpha   90.00
_cell.angle_beta   90.00
_cell.angle_gamma   90.00
#
_symmetry.space_group_name_H-M   'P 1'
#
loop_
_entity.id
_entity.type
_entity.pdbx_description
1 polymer ?
#
loop_
_entity_poly.entity_id
_entity_poly.type
_entity_poly.pdbx_seq_one_letter_code
_entity_poly.pdbx_strand_id
1 'polypeptide(L)'
;MTTSARERVAALWDAHIAAWLNGEDQLPPWLEGWFDSYVGVGPGEVTREGFPEPYHGGLLGLEHTPRMVVLGLNPGEFHSRFQGRDGIFAKEIKKNFSYSRWATTCPYNRPPWTLPHEMGRNQYYQDRLEFTRRWLQEPSADHRDLLIFECYPWHSKSIRAPLEPPPEVIEEFVWQPIAELPVQDVFAFGRPWDDVAQALGLREAGKLGFGGTDYESVVPSRAVRMYSLPSGQRLVVEWHAGSARPPSEKETALLRDTLVGAVSDVPSENPPSPRAGASSDPALTPALPEQPST
;
A
#
# COMPACT_ATOMS: atom_id res chain seq x y z
N MET A 1 -8.32 -14.50 -20.29
CA MET A 1 -7.85 -14.39 -18.90
C MET A 1 -7.67 -12.91 -18.64
N THR A 2 -8.38 -12.33 -17.68
CA THR A 2 -8.19 -10.93 -17.28
C THR A 2 -6.86 -10.84 -16.54
N THR A 3 -5.90 -10.06 -17.05
CA THR A 3 -4.62 -9.79 -16.37
C THR A 3 -4.88 -9.06 -15.06
N SER A 4 -4.28 -9.50 -13.96
CA SER A 4 -4.45 -8.90 -12.63
C SER A 4 -3.94 -7.45 -12.60
N ALA A 5 -4.45 -6.62 -11.70
CA ALA A 5 -3.99 -5.25 -11.51
C ALA A 5 -2.50 -5.20 -11.15
N ARG A 6 -2.03 -6.11 -10.29
CA ARG A 6 -0.60 -6.20 -9.92
C ARG A 6 0.28 -6.50 -11.13
N GLU A 7 -0.12 -7.43 -12.00
CA GLU A 7 0.63 -7.74 -13.23
C GLU A 7 0.64 -6.57 -14.21
N ARG A 8 -0.50 -5.89 -14.41
CA ARG A 8 -0.57 -4.71 -15.30
C ARG A 8 0.35 -3.59 -14.81
N VAL A 9 0.25 -3.24 -13.53
CA VAL A 9 1.05 -2.16 -12.93
C VAL A 9 2.54 -2.49 -12.94
N ALA A 10 2.92 -3.73 -12.60
CA ALA A 10 4.32 -4.16 -12.68
C ALA A 10 4.86 -4.06 -14.12
N ALA A 11 4.10 -4.54 -15.11
CA ALA A 11 4.51 -4.50 -16.52
C ALA A 11 4.65 -3.07 -17.06
N LEU A 12 3.73 -2.16 -16.68
CA LEU A 12 3.79 -0.75 -17.07
C LEU A 12 5.05 -0.07 -16.52
N TRP A 13 5.33 -0.26 -15.23
CA TRP A 13 6.51 0.32 -14.61
C TRP A 13 7.81 -0.31 -15.10
N ASP A 14 7.83 -1.62 -15.36
CA ASP A 14 8.97 -2.30 -15.97
C ASP A 14 9.27 -1.73 -17.36
N ALA A 15 8.25 -1.55 -18.19
CA ALA A 15 8.41 -0.96 -19.52
C ALA A 15 8.88 0.50 -19.45
N HIS A 16 8.25 1.32 -18.60
CA HIS A 16 8.60 2.73 -18.46
C HIS A 16 10.04 2.92 -17.94
N ILE A 17 10.42 2.17 -16.90
CA ILE A 17 11.77 2.26 -16.33
C ILE A 17 12.80 1.68 -17.30
N ALA A 18 12.48 0.63 -18.07
CA ALA A 18 13.37 0.14 -19.12
C ALA A 18 13.61 1.18 -20.21
N ALA A 19 12.56 1.87 -20.69
CA ALA A 19 12.67 2.96 -21.65
C ALA A 19 13.54 4.11 -21.10
N TRP A 20 13.28 4.51 -19.84
CA TRP A 20 14.10 5.49 -19.15
C TRP A 20 15.56 5.05 -19.02
N LEU A 21 15.83 3.80 -18.68
CA LEU A 21 17.20 3.28 -18.61
C LEU A 21 17.92 3.21 -19.97
N ASN A 22 17.19 3.35 -21.07
CA ASN A 22 17.69 3.39 -22.44
C ASN A 22 17.80 4.81 -23.02
N GLY A 23 17.53 5.84 -22.21
CA GLY A 23 17.72 7.25 -22.58
C GLY A 23 16.43 8.00 -22.90
N GLU A 24 15.27 7.35 -22.85
CA GLU A 24 13.99 8.04 -23.04
C GLU A 24 13.65 8.88 -21.80
N ASP A 25 13.06 10.06 -22.00
CA ASP A 25 12.60 10.93 -20.91
C ASP A 25 11.21 11.49 -21.17
N GLN A 26 10.43 10.83 -22.01
CA GLN A 26 9.03 11.21 -22.19
C GLN A 26 8.20 10.54 -21.08
N LEU A 27 7.39 11.33 -20.37
CA LEU A 27 6.34 10.76 -19.54
C LEU A 27 5.15 10.47 -20.44
N PRO A 28 4.55 9.27 -20.37
CA PRO A 28 3.26 9.06 -20.99
C PRO A 28 2.20 9.92 -20.27
N PRO A 29 1.09 10.29 -20.93
CA PRO A 29 0.10 11.23 -20.37
C PRO A 29 -0.43 10.86 -18.98
N TRP A 30 -0.56 9.56 -18.68
CA TRP A 30 -1.01 9.07 -17.37
C TRP A 30 0.03 9.27 -16.25
N LEU A 31 1.33 9.39 -16.58
CA LEU A 31 2.37 9.80 -15.62
C LEU A 31 2.58 11.30 -15.56
N GLU A 32 2.32 12.04 -16.65
CA GLU A 32 2.44 13.51 -16.66
C GLU A 32 1.52 14.13 -15.61
N GLY A 33 0.23 13.74 -15.60
CA GLY A 33 -0.72 14.24 -14.60
C GLY A 33 -0.33 13.89 -13.16
N TRP A 34 0.31 12.72 -12.95
CA TRP A 34 0.81 12.35 -11.63
C TRP A 34 2.06 13.15 -11.26
N PHE A 35 2.98 13.39 -12.19
CA PHE A 35 4.17 14.20 -11.95
C PHE A 35 3.79 15.66 -11.64
N ASP A 36 2.88 16.23 -12.42
CA ASP A 36 2.43 17.62 -12.27
C ASP A 36 1.57 17.84 -11.01
N SER A 37 1.16 16.76 -10.33
CA SER A 37 0.36 16.80 -9.11
C SER A 37 1.14 17.31 -7.89
N TYR A 38 2.43 17.60 -8.04
CA TYR A 38 3.28 18.13 -6.99
C TYR A 38 4.31 19.11 -7.56
N VAL A 39 4.29 20.33 -7.01
CA VAL A 39 5.26 21.37 -7.35
C VAL A 39 5.94 21.84 -6.07
N GLY A 40 7.11 21.28 -5.80
CA GLY A 40 7.93 21.67 -4.66
C GLY A 40 9.07 22.63 -5.02
N VAL A 41 9.63 23.29 -4.01
CA VAL A 41 10.75 24.23 -4.14
C VAL A 41 11.85 23.93 -3.12
N GLY A 42 13.10 24.28 -3.46
CA GLY A 42 14.25 24.06 -2.58
C GLY A 42 14.37 22.57 -2.23
N PRO A 43 14.38 22.18 -0.94
CA PRO A 43 14.40 20.76 -0.56
C PRO A 43 13.18 19.95 -1.02
N GLY A 44 12.11 20.59 -1.50
CA GLY A 44 10.98 19.90 -2.11
C GLY A 44 11.00 19.86 -3.63
N GLU A 45 12.00 20.43 -4.27
CA GLU A 45 12.16 20.35 -5.72
C GLU A 45 12.27 18.89 -6.17
N VAL A 46 11.56 18.57 -7.25
CA VAL A 46 11.52 17.24 -7.82
C VAL A 46 12.56 17.11 -8.90
N THR A 47 13.17 15.94 -9.00
CA THR A 47 14.05 15.59 -10.13
C THR A 47 13.56 14.36 -10.89
N ARG A 48 13.84 14.37 -12.20
CA ARG A 48 13.66 13.24 -13.13
C ARG A 48 14.98 12.57 -13.52
N GLU A 49 16.07 12.96 -12.87
CA GLU A 49 17.40 12.39 -13.08
C GLU A 49 17.56 10.98 -12.48
N GLY A 50 16.66 10.60 -11.56
CA GLY A 50 16.50 9.23 -11.07
C GLY A 50 15.30 8.53 -11.71
N PHE A 51 15.35 7.20 -11.80
CA PHE A 51 14.17 6.43 -12.21
C PHE A 51 13.06 6.59 -11.16
N PRO A 52 11.78 6.62 -11.56
CA PRO A 52 10.68 6.65 -10.60
C PRO A 52 10.62 5.35 -9.80
N GLU A 53 10.25 5.44 -8.52
CA GLU A 53 10.13 4.32 -7.60
C GLU A 53 8.70 4.22 -7.03
N PRO A 54 7.76 3.62 -7.77
CA PRO A 54 6.36 3.49 -7.35
C PRO A 54 6.14 2.58 -6.15
N TYR A 55 7.00 1.57 -5.96
CA TYR A 55 6.86 0.63 -4.86
C TYR A 55 8.18 -0.09 -4.52
N HIS A 56 8.35 -0.48 -3.25
CA HIS A 56 9.45 -1.33 -2.81
C HIS A 56 8.90 -2.64 -2.25
N GLY A 57 9.41 -3.77 -2.73
CA GLY A 57 8.98 -5.11 -2.31
C GLY A 57 8.38 -5.93 -3.45
N GLY A 58 7.91 -7.13 -3.13
CA GLY A 58 7.43 -8.11 -4.09
C GLY A 58 5.97 -7.91 -4.51
N LEU A 59 5.67 -6.88 -5.31
CA LEU A 59 4.30 -6.58 -5.77
C LEU A 59 3.57 -7.80 -6.35
N LEU A 60 4.26 -8.55 -7.21
CA LEU A 60 3.68 -9.72 -7.89
C LEU A 60 3.45 -10.91 -6.94
N GLY A 61 4.11 -10.95 -5.78
CA GLY A 61 3.97 -12.03 -4.81
C GLY A 61 4.44 -13.41 -5.32
N LEU A 62 5.34 -13.45 -6.33
CA LEU A 62 5.72 -14.70 -7.01
C LEU A 62 6.43 -15.70 -6.11
N GLU A 63 7.31 -15.22 -5.24
CA GLU A 63 8.02 -16.07 -4.26
C GLU A 63 7.32 -16.07 -2.90
N HIS A 64 6.80 -14.90 -2.50
CA HIS A 64 6.16 -14.66 -1.21
C HIS A 64 5.18 -13.52 -1.37
N THR A 65 3.92 -13.73 -0.96
CA THR A 65 2.89 -12.68 -1.03
C THR A 65 3.06 -11.72 0.15
N PRO A 66 3.16 -10.40 -0.08
CA PRO A 66 3.24 -9.42 1.01
C PRO A 66 2.06 -9.52 1.97
N ARG A 67 2.34 -9.39 3.27
CA ARG A 67 1.36 -9.48 4.37
C ARG A 67 1.17 -8.15 5.09
N MET A 68 1.95 -7.14 4.71
CA MET A 68 1.91 -5.78 5.22
C MET A 68 2.08 -4.81 4.05
N VAL A 69 1.20 -3.82 3.98
CA VAL A 69 1.33 -2.71 3.03
C VAL A 69 1.49 -1.41 3.81
N VAL A 70 2.55 -0.67 3.49
CA VAL A 70 2.79 0.68 4.02
C VAL A 70 2.83 1.67 2.86
N LEU A 71 2.33 2.88 3.07
CA LEU A 71 2.41 3.95 2.10
C LEU A 71 3.49 4.97 2.48
N GLY A 72 4.33 5.32 1.53
CA GLY A 72 5.34 6.37 1.60
C GLY A 72 4.92 7.60 0.78
N LEU A 73 5.31 8.80 1.19
CA LEU A 73 4.95 10.00 0.44
C LEU A 73 5.72 10.09 -0.87
N ASN A 74 7.03 9.81 -0.82
CA ASN A 74 7.90 9.72 -1.98
C ASN A 74 9.19 8.93 -1.63
N PRO A 75 9.99 8.52 -2.64
CA PRO A 75 11.21 7.75 -2.43
C PRO A 75 12.35 8.48 -1.69
N GLY A 76 12.21 9.79 -1.46
CA GLY A 76 13.22 10.62 -0.81
C GLY A 76 14.24 11.24 -1.77
N GLU A 77 15.38 11.66 -1.19
CA GLU A 77 16.44 12.38 -1.90
C GLU A 77 17.06 11.51 -3.02
N PHE A 78 17.32 12.16 -4.15
CA PHE A 78 17.98 11.52 -5.29
C PHE A 78 19.49 11.39 -5.03
N HIS A 79 20.01 10.19 -5.25
CA HIS A 79 21.43 9.88 -5.18
C HIS A 79 21.92 9.35 -6.53
N SER A 80 22.49 10.23 -7.36
CA SER A 80 22.89 9.94 -8.74
C SER A 80 23.76 8.69 -8.91
N ARG A 81 24.67 8.41 -7.97
CA ARG A 81 25.51 7.20 -7.95
C ARG A 81 24.68 5.90 -7.93
N PHE A 82 23.53 5.91 -7.30
CA PHE A 82 22.65 4.76 -7.15
C PHE A 82 21.50 4.79 -8.16
N GLN A 83 20.76 5.89 -8.18
CA GLN A 83 19.47 6.01 -8.86
C GLN A 83 19.56 6.61 -10.27
N GLY A 84 20.70 7.18 -10.67
CA GLY A 84 20.88 7.72 -12.02
C GLY A 84 20.88 6.64 -13.10
N ARG A 85 20.75 7.04 -14.38
CA ARG A 85 20.64 6.13 -15.55
C ARG A 85 21.81 5.15 -15.70
N ASP A 86 22.99 5.54 -15.22
CA ASP A 86 24.21 4.71 -15.21
C ASP A 86 24.65 4.30 -13.79
N GLY A 87 23.77 4.54 -12.82
CA GLY A 87 23.97 4.25 -11.41
C GLY A 87 24.01 2.76 -11.09
N ILE A 88 24.25 2.45 -9.82
CA ILE A 88 24.34 1.07 -9.34
C ILE A 88 23.02 0.33 -9.56
N PHE A 89 21.89 0.93 -9.19
CA PHE A 89 20.58 0.30 -9.33
C PHE A 89 20.16 0.17 -10.79
N ALA A 90 20.49 1.12 -11.66
CA ALA A 90 20.28 0.97 -13.09
C ALA A 90 20.94 -0.29 -13.67
N LYS A 91 22.18 -0.58 -13.27
CA LYS A 91 22.91 -1.80 -13.68
C LYS A 91 22.26 -3.05 -13.09
N GLU A 92 21.81 -2.99 -11.85
CA GLU A 92 21.12 -4.10 -11.21
C GLU A 92 19.75 -4.39 -11.85
N ILE A 93 18.96 -3.37 -12.19
CA ILE A 93 17.68 -3.50 -12.90
C ILE A 93 17.92 -4.18 -14.24
N LYS A 94 18.89 -3.71 -15.04
CA LYS A 94 19.28 -4.33 -16.31
C LYS A 94 19.68 -5.81 -16.12
N LYS A 95 20.42 -6.13 -15.05
CA LYS A 95 20.83 -7.52 -14.72
C LYS A 95 19.66 -8.41 -14.25
N ASN A 96 18.68 -7.84 -13.54
CA ASN A 96 17.48 -8.54 -13.06
C ASN A 96 16.34 -8.55 -14.09
N PHE A 97 16.60 -8.06 -15.32
CA PHE A 97 15.68 -7.98 -16.45
C PHE A 97 14.48 -7.03 -16.28
N SER A 98 14.20 -6.53 -15.07
CA SER A 98 13.02 -5.72 -14.76
C SER A 98 13.17 -4.97 -13.44
N TYR A 99 12.43 -3.87 -13.27
CA TYR A 99 12.34 -3.12 -12.02
C TYR A 99 11.62 -3.95 -10.96
N SER A 100 10.52 -4.61 -11.32
CA SER A 100 9.71 -5.43 -10.43
C SER A 100 10.51 -6.55 -9.77
N ARG A 101 11.44 -7.20 -10.50
CA ARG A 101 12.39 -8.16 -9.91
C ARG A 101 13.48 -7.51 -9.09
N TRP A 102 14.01 -6.36 -9.52
CA TRP A 102 15.01 -5.64 -8.73
C TRP A 102 14.47 -5.19 -7.37
N ALA A 103 13.22 -4.72 -7.33
CA ALA A 103 12.55 -4.24 -6.12
C ALA A 103 12.42 -5.32 -5.03
N THR A 104 12.38 -6.61 -5.41
CA THR A 104 12.34 -7.71 -4.42
C THR A 104 13.67 -7.93 -3.70
N THR A 105 14.78 -7.41 -4.24
CA THR A 105 16.12 -7.64 -3.69
C THR A 105 16.47 -6.77 -2.48
N CYS A 106 15.50 -5.99 -1.97
CA CYS A 106 15.66 -5.05 -0.86
C CYS A 106 16.90 -4.13 -1.02
N PRO A 107 17.04 -3.43 -2.16
CA PRO A 107 18.27 -2.72 -2.55
C PRO A 107 18.73 -1.70 -1.50
N TYR A 108 17.77 -1.09 -0.80
CA TYR A 108 17.98 -0.07 0.22
C TYR A 108 18.42 -0.58 1.60
N ASN A 109 18.51 -1.90 1.80
CA ASN A 109 18.97 -2.52 3.05
C ASN A 109 20.13 -3.49 2.83
N ARG A 110 20.82 -3.40 1.71
CA ARG A 110 22.02 -4.19 1.45
C ARG A 110 23.17 -3.32 0.93
N PRO A 111 24.42 -3.80 1.01
CA PRO A 111 25.51 -3.19 0.28
C PRO A 111 25.22 -3.14 -1.23
N PRO A 112 25.68 -2.10 -1.94
CA PRO A 112 26.52 -1.02 -1.43
C PRO A 112 25.77 0.11 -0.71
N TRP A 113 24.43 0.19 -0.78
CA TRP A 113 23.65 1.26 -0.16
C TRP A 113 23.96 1.41 1.33
N THR A 114 23.95 0.29 2.06
CA THR A 114 24.13 0.30 3.52
C THR A 114 25.57 0.44 4.00
N LEU A 115 26.54 0.65 3.11
CA LEU A 115 27.92 0.86 3.50
C LEU A 115 28.05 2.18 4.29
N PRO A 116 28.84 2.23 5.38
CA PRO A 116 28.95 3.44 6.21
C PRO A 116 29.45 4.69 5.48
N HIS A 117 30.17 4.52 4.37
CA HIS A 117 30.69 5.61 3.54
C HIS A 117 29.78 5.98 2.36
N GLU A 118 28.66 5.26 2.19
CA GLU A 118 27.61 5.57 1.22
C GLU A 118 26.42 6.18 1.99
N MET A 119 25.31 5.44 2.14
CA MET A 119 24.11 5.92 2.85
C MET A 119 24.02 5.43 4.30
N GLY A 120 24.75 4.37 4.65
CA GLY A 120 24.67 3.73 5.96
C GLY A 120 23.31 3.07 6.21
N ARG A 121 22.96 2.93 7.50
CA ARG A 121 21.74 2.22 7.90
C ARG A 121 20.49 2.99 7.47
N ASN A 122 19.63 2.36 6.66
CA ASN A 122 18.35 2.94 6.27
C ASN A 122 17.32 2.84 7.42
N GLN A 123 17.31 3.84 8.31
CA GLN A 123 16.41 3.85 9.46
C GLN A 123 14.93 3.86 9.06
N TYR A 124 14.58 4.53 7.95
CA TYR A 124 13.21 4.57 7.44
C TYR A 124 12.68 3.16 7.21
N TYR A 125 13.37 2.36 6.41
CA TYR A 125 12.95 0.99 6.12
C TYR A 125 12.95 0.12 7.39
N GLN A 126 14.00 0.22 8.21
CA GLN A 126 14.12 -0.60 9.42
C GLN A 126 12.96 -0.38 10.39
N ASP A 127 12.49 0.86 10.54
CA ASP A 127 11.33 1.17 11.36
C ASP A 127 10.04 0.52 10.83
N ARG A 128 9.83 0.52 9.50
CA ARG A 128 8.64 -0.13 8.88
C ARG A 128 8.70 -1.65 8.96
N LEU A 129 9.89 -2.23 8.80
CA LEU A 129 10.08 -3.67 8.96
C LEU A 129 9.85 -4.10 10.41
N GLU A 130 10.33 -3.31 11.37
CA GLU A 130 10.11 -3.57 12.78
C GLU A 130 8.63 -3.43 13.16
N PHE A 131 7.93 -2.42 12.62
CA PHE A 131 6.47 -2.33 12.72
C PHE A 131 5.77 -3.55 12.12
N THR A 132 6.21 -4.02 10.95
CA THR A 132 5.67 -5.22 10.28
C THR A 132 5.73 -6.44 11.20
N ARG A 133 6.88 -6.70 11.83
CA ARG A 133 7.07 -7.81 12.78
C ARG A 133 6.12 -7.70 13.97
N ARG A 134 5.97 -6.50 14.54
CA ARG A 134 5.10 -6.25 15.69
C ARG A 134 3.63 -6.43 15.34
N TRP A 135 3.22 -5.87 14.20
CA TRP A 135 1.84 -5.94 13.72
C TRP A 135 1.42 -7.38 13.44
N LEU A 136 2.25 -8.11 12.70
CA LEU A 136 2.03 -9.53 12.38
C LEU A 136 2.25 -10.46 13.57
N GLN A 137 2.85 -9.98 14.67
CA GLN A 137 3.33 -10.79 15.79
C GLN A 137 4.34 -11.88 15.39
N GLU A 138 5.12 -11.61 14.34
CA GLU A 138 6.06 -12.55 13.77
C GLU A 138 7.46 -11.93 13.72
N PRO A 139 8.34 -12.23 14.69
CA PRO A 139 9.71 -11.72 14.71
C PRO A 139 10.54 -12.13 13.50
N SER A 140 10.17 -13.25 12.85
CA SER A 140 10.80 -13.75 11.63
C SER A 140 10.36 -13.04 10.36
N ALA A 141 9.35 -12.16 10.42
CA ALA A 141 8.93 -11.40 9.24
C ALA A 141 10.09 -10.56 8.68
N ASP A 142 10.22 -10.55 7.36
CA ASP A 142 11.32 -9.93 6.64
C ASP A 142 10.83 -8.99 5.53
N HIS A 143 11.77 -8.50 4.71
CA HIS A 143 11.50 -7.55 3.63
C HIS A 143 10.47 -8.04 2.60
N ARG A 144 10.24 -9.35 2.50
CA ARG A 144 9.27 -9.94 1.57
C ARG A 144 7.83 -9.82 2.09
N ASP A 145 7.66 -9.65 3.40
CA ASP A 145 6.35 -9.42 4.01
C ASP A 145 5.85 -7.98 3.83
N LEU A 146 6.78 -7.05 3.64
CA LEU A 146 6.51 -5.61 3.55
C LEU A 146 6.53 -5.13 2.10
N LEU A 147 5.41 -4.59 1.65
CA LEU A 147 5.30 -3.82 0.41
C LEU A 147 5.11 -2.35 0.76
N ILE A 148 5.95 -1.47 0.21
CA ILE A 148 5.79 -0.03 0.33
C ILE A 148 5.30 0.51 -1.01
N PHE A 149 4.22 1.29 -1.04
CA PHE A 149 3.81 2.06 -2.21
C PHE A 149 4.08 3.55 -1.98
N GLU A 150 4.64 4.23 -2.97
CA GLU A 150 4.89 5.67 -2.90
C GLU A 150 3.72 6.44 -3.51
N CYS A 151 3.21 7.45 -2.79
CA CYS A 151 2.16 8.35 -3.27
C CYS A 151 2.62 9.17 -4.47
N TYR A 152 3.91 9.51 -4.51
CA TYR A 152 4.55 10.28 -5.56
C TYR A 152 5.88 9.62 -5.90
N PRO A 153 6.00 8.93 -7.04
CA PRO A 153 7.12 8.02 -7.31
C PRO A 153 8.44 8.73 -7.68
N TRP A 154 8.49 10.06 -7.68
CA TRP A 154 9.71 10.81 -8.03
C TRP A 154 10.44 11.39 -6.82
N HIS A 155 11.74 11.61 -7.02
CA HIS A 155 12.65 12.00 -5.96
C HIS A 155 12.52 13.47 -5.59
N SER A 156 12.46 13.71 -4.29
CA SER A 156 12.62 15.02 -3.65
C SER A 156 13.13 14.80 -2.23
N LYS A 157 13.97 15.71 -1.71
CA LYS A 157 14.55 15.57 -0.37
C LYS A 157 13.48 15.63 0.73
N SER A 158 12.39 16.36 0.49
CA SER A 158 11.25 16.45 1.41
C SER A 158 10.01 16.94 0.68
N ILE A 159 8.85 16.33 0.95
CA ILE A 159 7.56 16.88 0.51
C ILE A 159 7.22 18.13 1.34
N ARG A 160 7.12 19.29 0.69
CA ARG A 160 6.88 20.59 1.34
C ARG A 160 5.66 21.35 0.83
N ALA A 161 5.15 20.98 -0.33
CA ALA A 161 3.89 21.45 -0.87
C ALA A 161 2.80 20.37 -0.71
N PRO A 162 1.51 20.74 -0.80
CA PRO A 162 0.43 19.76 -0.89
C PRO A 162 0.69 18.72 -1.99
N LEU A 163 0.36 17.46 -1.69
CA LEU A 163 0.32 16.37 -2.65
C LEU A 163 -1.14 16.16 -3.07
N GLU A 164 -1.46 16.45 -4.33
CA GLU A 164 -2.82 16.33 -4.87
C GLU A 164 -2.86 15.37 -6.05
N PRO A 165 -2.54 14.07 -5.85
CA PRO A 165 -2.44 13.12 -6.95
C PRO A 165 -3.81 12.91 -7.62
N PRO A 166 -3.87 12.73 -8.95
CA PRO A 166 -5.13 12.44 -9.64
C PRO A 166 -5.78 11.16 -9.09
N PRO A 167 -7.05 11.19 -8.65
CA PRO A 167 -7.70 10.02 -8.04
C PRO A 167 -7.68 8.78 -8.91
N GLU A 168 -7.85 8.92 -10.22
CA GLU A 168 -7.81 7.84 -11.19
C GLU A 168 -6.45 7.15 -11.28
N VAL A 169 -5.36 7.92 -11.09
CA VAL A 169 -4.00 7.38 -11.09
C VAL A 169 -3.76 6.58 -9.81
N ILE A 170 -4.15 7.12 -8.65
CA ILE A 170 -3.99 6.38 -7.39
C ILE A 170 -4.88 5.13 -7.39
N GLU A 171 -6.09 5.20 -7.94
CA GLU A 171 -6.95 4.04 -8.10
C GLU A 171 -6.27 2.94 -8.94
N GLU A 172 -5.74 3.28 -10.12
CA GLU A 172 -5.12 2.31 -11.02
C GLU A 172 -3.79 1.76 -10.49
N PHE A 173 -2.89 2.63 -10.01
CA PHE A 173 -1.51 2.26 -9.70
C PHE A 173 -1.27 1.87 -8.25
N VAL A 174 -2.20 2.19 -7.33
CA VAL A 174 -2.03 1.95 -5.89
C VAL A 174 -3.18 1.11 -5.33
N TRP A 175 -4.44 1.56 -5.45
CA TRP A 175 -5.56 0.88 -4.80
C TRP A 175 -5.92 -0.45 -5.45
N GLN A 176 -6.03 -0.54 -6.78
CA GLN A 176 -6.33 -1.81 -7.45
C GLN A 176 -5.28 -2.89 -7.18
N PRO A 177 -3.96 -2.61 -7.24
CA PRO A 177 -2.95 -3.61 -6.86
C PRO A 177 -3.04 -4.05 -5.40
N ILE A 178 -3.30 -3.13 -4.47
CA ILE A 178 -3.44 -3.44 -3.03
C ILE A 178 -4.70 -4.27 -2.76
N ALA A 179 -5.78 -4.04 -3.51
CA ALA A 179 -7.04 -4.78 -3.41
C ALA A 179 -6.87 -6.30 -3.64
N GLU A 180 -5.83 -6.71 -4.36
CA GLU A 180 -5.53 -8.11 -4.64
C GLU A 180 -4.67 -8.78 -3.55
N LEU A 181 -4.19 -8.02 -2.57
CA LEU A 181 -3.37 -8.53 -1.48
C LEU A 181 -4.23 -8.97 -0.29
N PRO A 182 -3.86 -10.06 0.42
CA PRO A 182 -4.61 -10.57 1.55
C PRO A 182 -4.34 -9.76 2.84
N VAL A 183 -4.48 -8.44 2.76
CA VAL A 183 -4.30 -7.51 3.89
C VAL A 183 -5.61 -6.77 4.16
N GLN A 184 -5.97 -6.59 5.43
CA GLN A 184 -7.15 -5.80 5.80
C GLN A 184 -6.81 -4.32 5.98
N ASP A 185 -5.64 -4.05 6.56
CA ASP A 185 -5.16 -2.73 6.92
C ASP A 185 -3.95 -2.33 6.07
N VAL A 186 -4.02 -1.13 5.50
CA VAL A 186 -2.95 -0.45 4.77
C VAL A 186 -2.48 0.70 5.64
N PHE A 187 -1.19 0.78 5.96
CA PHE A 187 -0.68 1.76 6.92
C PHE A 187 -0.02 2.94 6.24
N ALA A 188 -0.22 4.13 6.79
CA ALA A 188 0.51 5.32 6.38
C ALA A 188 0.93 6.12 7.62
N PHE A 189 2.19 6.59 7.64
CA PHE A 189 2.74 7.27 8.81
C PHE A 189 3.06 8.73 8.51
N GLY A 190 2.56 9.62 9.36
CA GLY A 190 2.72 11.06 9.25
C GLY A 190 1.47 11.78 8.77
N ARG A 191 1.28 12.99 9.29
CA ARG A 191 0.11 13.83 9.01
C ARG A 191 -0.18 14.09 7.52
N PRO A 192 0.81 14.26 6.61
CA PRO A 192 0.49 14.53 5.21
C PRO A 192 -0.39 13.47 4.54
N TRP A 193 -0.41 12.24 5.05
CA TRP A 193 -1.31 11.20 4.56
C TRP A 193 -2.78 11.41 4.91
N ASP A 194 -3.07 12.14 5.99
CA ASP A 194 -4.43 12.60 6.33
C ASP A 194 -4.92 13.58 5.26
N ASP A 195 -4.05 14.52 4.88
CA ASP A 195 -4.33 15.52 3.84
C ASP A 195 -4.52 14.84 2.46
N VAL A 196 -3.66 13.87 2.11
CA VAL A 196 -3.79 13.08 0.86
C VAL A 196 -5.09 12.26 0.85
N ALA A 197 -5.44 11.58 1.94
CA ALA A 197 -6.67 10.80 2.02
C ALA A 197 -7.92 11.69 1.82
N GLN A 198 -7.91 12.90 2.38
CA GLN A 198 -8.96 13.89 2.20
C GLN A 198 -9.01 14.43 0.76
N ALA A 199 -7.86 14.73 0.16
CA ALA A 199 -7.76 15.19 -1.23
C ALA A 199 -8.29 14.14 -2.23
N LEU A 200 -8.05 12.86 -1.94
CA LEU A 200 -8.59 11.72 -2.69
C LEU A 200 -10.09 11.47 -2.43
N GLY A 201 -10.72 12.22 -1.52
CA GLY A 201 -12.13 12.07 -1.19
C GLY A 201 -12.47 10.75 -0.50
N LEU A 202 -11.49 10.12 0.18
CA LEU A 202 -11.73 8.84 0.85
C LEU A 202 -12.72 9.02 2.00
N ARG A 203 -13.64 8.07 2.14
CA ARG A 203 -14.64 8.09 3.21
C ARG A 203 -13.99 7.76 4.55
N GLU A 204 -14.01 8.71 5.47
CA GLU A 204 -13.57 8.48 6.84
C GLU A 204 -14.47 7.45 7.54
N ALA A 205 -13.85 6.42 8.12
CA ALA A 205 -14.49 5.33 8.83
C ALA A 205 -14.35 5.45 10.36
N GLY A 206 -13.41 6.27 10.85
CA GLY A 206 -13.29 6.59 12.27
C GLY A 206 -11.99 7.28 12.66
N LYS A 207 -11.91 7.65 13.95
CA LYS A 207 -10.79 8.37 14.55
C LYS A 207 -10.42 7.78 15.90
N LEU A 208 -9.13 7.61 16.17
CA LEU A 208 -8.62 7.26 17.50
C LEU A 208 -7.60 8.29 17.99
N GLY A 209 -7.47 8.43 19.30
CA GLY A 209 -6.54 9.34 19.96
C GLY A 209 -6.94 10.80 19.78
N PHE A 210 -5.99 11.67 19.48
CA PHE A 210 -6.22 13.10 19.38
C PHE A 210 -7.29 13.44 18.32
N GLY A 211 -8.38 14.05 18.78
CA GLY A 211 -9.54 14.39 17.97
C GLY A 211 -10.44 13.19 17.60
N GLY A 212 -10.30 12.06 18.29
CA GLY A 212 -11.11 10.85 18.10
C GLY A 212 -11.44 10.16 19.42
N THR A 213 -11.81 8.88 19.34
CA THR A 213 -12.07 8.04 20.52
C THR A 213 -10.75 7.75 21.23
N ASP A 214 -10.73 7.91 22.56
CA ASP A 214 -9.58 7.51 23.34
C ASP A 214 -9.40 5.99 23.26
N TYR A 215 -8.16 5.57 23.06
CA TYR A 215 -7.76 4.17 23.00
C TYR A 215 -6.53 3.91 23.89
N GLU A 216 -6.33 4.76 24.90
CA GLU A 216 -5.32 4.63 25.97
C GLU A 216 -3.86 4.82 25.52
N SER A 217 -3.63 5.45 24.37
CA SER A 217 -2.28 5.83 23.92
C SER A 217 -1.62 6.76 24.94
N VAL A 218 -0.39 6.43 25.37
CA VAL A 218 0.36 7.27 26.30
C VAL A 218 0.97 8.50 25.64
N VAL A 219 0.86 8.62 24.31
CA VAL A 219 1.34 9.76 23.53
C VAL A 219 0.16 10.72 23.30
N PRO A 220 0.08 11.87 24.01
CA PRO A 220 -1.13 12.70 24.00
C PRO A 220 -1.47 13.33 22.64
N SER A 221 -0.46 13.51 21.78
CA SER A 221 -0.63 14.08 20.44
C SER A 221 -0.86 13.02 19.35
N ARG A 222 -0.90 11.73 19.71
CA ARG A 222 -1.08 10.65 18.75
C ARG A 222 -2.49 10.69 18.20
N ALA A 223 -2.61 10.70 16.88
CA ALA A 223 -3.85 10.64 16.15
C ALA A 223 -3.81 9.46 15.19
N VAL A 224 -4.94 8.78 15.07
CA VAL A 224 -5.18 7.76 14.05
C VAL A 224 -6.44 8.15 13.29
N ARG A 225 -6.39 8.08 11.97
CA ARG A 225 -7.55 8.22 11.08
C ARG A 225 -7.68 6.96 10.26
N MET A 226 -8.92 6.53 10.10
CA MET A 226 -9.27 5.35 9.32
C MET A 226 -10.11 5.79 8.14
N TYR A 227 -9.75 5.35 6.93
CA TYR A 227 -10.49 5.60 5.71
C TYR A 227 -10.88 4.28 5.03
N SER A 228 -12.08 4.23 4.46
CA SER A 228 -12.52 3.10 3.64
C SER A 228 -11.86 3.19 2.27
N LEU A 229 -11.22 2.11 1.84
CA LEU A 229 -10.75 1.96 0.46
C LEU A 229 -11.85 1.33 -0.41
N PRO A 230 -11.85 1.55 -1.73
CA PRO A 230 -12.84 0.99 -2.65
C PRO A 230 -12.96 -0.54 -2.59
N SER A 231 -11.87 -1.22 -2.23
CA SER A 231 -11.81 -2.67 -2.07
C SER A 231 -12.47 -3.20 -0.79
N GLY A 232 -12.88 -2.33 0.14
CA GLY A 232 -13.33 -2.71 1.47
C GLY A 232 -12.21 -2.86 2.50
N GLN A 233 -10.94 -2.75 2.07
CA GLN A 233 -9.80 -2.60 2.97
C GLN A 233 -9.83 -1.23 3.66
N ARG A 234 -9.01 -1.07 4.70
CA ARG A 234 -8.92 0.15 5.49
C ARG A 234 -7.54 0.78 5.37
N LEU A 235 -7.50 2.06 5.01
CA LEU A 235 -6.30 2.88 5.18
C LEU A 235 -6.27 3.40 6.62
N VAL A 236 -5.18 3.09 7.34
CA VAL A 236 -4.90 3.54 8.70
C VAL A 236 -3.75 4.55 8.65
N VAL A 237 -4.09 5.82 8.83
CA VAL A 237 -3.13 6.92 8.90
C VAL A 237 -2.82 7.24 10.36
N GLU A 238 -1.55 7.14 10.76
CA GLU A 238 -1.12 7.39 12.13
C GLU A 238 0.00 8.43 12.19
N TRP A 239 -0.10 9.35 13.16
CA TRP A 239 0.95 10.34 13.42
C TRP A 239 0.90 10.85 14.86
N HIS A 240 1.97 11.52 15.27
CA HIS A 240 1.99 12.35 16.47
C HIS A 240 2.86 13.59 16.26
N ALA A 241 2.84 14.53 17.20
CA ALA A 241 3.62 15.75 17.08
C ALA A 241 5.13 15.42 16.92
N GLY A 242 5.73 15.92 15.85
CA GLY A 242 7.17 15.83 15.60
C GLY A 242 7.68 14.50 15.02
N SER A 243 6.82 13.58 14.59
CA SER A 243 7.26 12.28 14.06
C SER A 243 6.33 11.72 12.97
N ALA A 244 6.94 11.10 11.97
CA ALA A 244 6.30 10.24 10.97
C ALA A 244 6.85 8.79 11.05
N ARG A 245 7.31 8.40 12.24
CA ARG A 245 7.79 7.03 12.52
C ARG A 245 6.63 6.16 12.99
N PRO A 246 6.63 4.86 12.63
CA PRO A 246 5.69 3.89 13.18
C PRO A 246 5.67 3.86 14.73
N PRO A 247 4.61 3.30 15.33
CA PRO A 247 4.47 3.22 16.78
C PRO A 247 5.58 2.39 17.44
N SER A 248 5.78 2.62 18.73
CA SER A 248 6.55 1.69 19.58
C SER A 248 5.86 0.33 19.69
N GLU A 249 6.54 -0.66 20.27
CA GLU A 249 5.95 -2.00 20.51
C GLU A 249 4.63 -1.93 21.29
N LYS A 250 4.61 -1.22 22.43
CA LYS A 250 3.41 -1.08 23.27
C LYS A 250 2.27 -0.39 22.54
N GLU A 251 2.58 0.68 21.82
CA GLU A 251 1.58 1.44 21.05
C GLU A 251 1.08 0.65 19.83
N THR A 252 1.93 -0.20 19.22
CA THR A 252 1.52 -1.10 18.13
C THR A 252 0.55 -2.16 18.64
N ALA A 253 0.83 -2.77 19.79
CA ALA A 253 -0.06 -3.76 20.40
C ALA A 253 -1.43 -3.14 20.73
N LEU A 254 -1.44 -1.96 21.35
CA LEU A 254 -2.65 -1.23 21.69
C LEU A 254 -3.48 -0.86 20.45
N LEU A 255 -2.83 -0.35 19.41
CA LEU A 255 -3.48 -0.04 18.14
C LEU A 255 -4.07 -1.30 17.51
N ARG A 256 -3.33 -2.41 17.48
CA ARG A 256 -3.81 -3.67 16.90
C ARG A 256 -5.01 -4.20 17.65
N ASP A 257 -4.96 -4.26 18.98
CA ASP A 257 -6.06 -4.78 19.79
C ASP A 257 -7.33 -3.93 19.62
N THR A 258 -7.17 -2.61 19.49
CA THR A 258 -8.28 -1.68 19.18
C THR A 258 -8.86 -1.93 17.78
N LEU A 259 -8.00 -2.07 16.76
CA LEU A 259 -8.42 -2.20 15.36
C LEU A 259 -9.00 -3.57 15.03
N VAL A 260 -8.51 -4.64 15.67
CA VAL A 260 -9.00 -6.02 15.51
C VAL A 260 -10.21 -6.28 16.40
N GLY A 261 -10.21 -5.74 17.63
CA GLY A 261 -11.34 -5.83 18.55
C GLY A 261 -12.60 -5.16 17.98
N ALA A 262 -12.46 -3.99 17.35
CA ALA A 262 -13.57 -3.28 16.72
C ALA A 262 -14.24 -4.05 15.54
N VAL A 263 -13.53 -4.99 14.91
CA VAL A 263 -14.11 -5.84 13.84
C VAL A 263 -15.03 -6.92 14.42
N SER A 264 -14.86 -7.29 15.69
CA SER A 264 -15.68 -8.32 16.35
C SER A 264 -17.01 -7.78 16.89
N ASP A 265 -17.13 -6.46 17.08
CA ASP A 265 -18.31 -5.81 17.68
C ASP A 265 -19.31 -5.23 16.65
N VAL A 266 -19.11 -5.46 15.35
CA VAL A 266 -20.12 -5.09 14.34
C VAL A 266 -21.23 -6.14 14.36
N PRO A 267 -22.49 -5.78 14.71
CA PRO A 267 -23.60 -6.72 14.64
C PRO A 267 -23.78 -7.14 13.19
N SER A 268 -23.65 -8.44 12.92
CA SER A 268 -24.11 -9.02 11.67
C SER A 268 -25.56 -8.60 11.46
N GLU A 269 -25.83 -7.79 10.44
CA GLU A 269 -27.18 -7.62 9.92
C GLU A 269 -27.64 -8.98 9.41
N ASN A 270 -28.32 -9.72 10.28
CA ASN A 270 -29.05 -10.91 9.89
C ASN A 270 -30.08 -10.51 8.83
N PRO A 271 -30.09 -11.14 7.65
CA PRO A 271 -31.17 -10.92 6.69
C PRO A 271 -32.50 -11.36 7.33
N PRO A 272 -33.62 -10.66 7.03
CA PRO A 272 -34.90 -10.96 7.64
C PRO A 272 -35.32 -12.39 7.29
N SER A 273 -35.64 -13.17 8.32
CA SER A 273 -36.22 -14.51 8.17
C SER A 273 -37.45 -14.44 7.25
N PRO A 274 -37.58 -15.33 6.25
CA PRO A 274 -38.75 -15.35 5.41
C PRO A 274 -40.00 -15.67 6.25
N ARG A 275 -40.98 -14.78 6.17
CA ARG A 275 -42.31 -14.98 6.76
C ARG A 275 -42.89 -16.31 6.28
N ALA A 276 -43.39 -17.09 7.22
CA ALA A 276 -44.19 -18.29 6.98
C ALA A 276 -45.38 -17.93 6.06
N GLY A 277 -45.28 -18.34 4.80
CA GLY A 277 -46.41 -18.41 3.88
C GLY A 277 -47.22 -19.66 4.22
N ALA A 278 -48.41 -19.46 4.76
CA ALA A 278 -49.43 -20.49 4.75
C ALA A 278 -49.80 -20.77 3.28
N SER A 279 -49.54 -21.98 2.81
CA SER A 279 -50.17 -22.52 1.60
C SER A 279 -50.80 -23.85 1.96
N SER A 280 -52.12 -23.80 2.04
CA SER A 280 -53.03 -24.94 2.05
C SER A 280 -53.05 -25.65 0.70
N ASP A 281 -53.38 -26.94 0.79
CA ASP A 281 -54.05 -27.80 -0.20
C ASP A 281 -53.25 -28.80 -1.07
N PRO A 282 -53.87 -29.97 -1.38
CA PRO A 282 -53.28 -31.27 -1.04
C PRO A 282 -53.02 -32.20 -2.24
N ALA A 283 -52.20 -33.22 -1.94
CA ALA A 283 -52.13 -34.57 -2.49
C ALA A 283 -52.79 -34.89 -3.86
N LEU A 284 -51.93 -35.26 -4.82
CA LEU A 284 -52.26 -36.16 -5.93
C LEU A 284 -51.39 -37.42 -5.83
N THR A 285 -52.04 -38.55 -5.62
CA THR A 285 -51.50 -39.92 -5.52
C THR A 285 -51.11 -40.45 -6.91
N PRO A 286 -50.09 -41.33 -7.04
CA PRO A 286 -49.51 -41.71 -8.33
C PRO A 286 -50.22 -42.90 -8.98
N ALA A 287 -50.22 -42.95 -10.32
CA ALA A 287 -50.58 -44.14 -11.10
C ALA A 287 -49.30 -44.81 -11.66
N LEU A 288 -49.11 -46.08 -11.31
CA LEU A 288 -48.12 -46.98 -11.91
C LEU A 288 -48.66 -47.60 -13.21
N PRO A 289 -47.83 -47.85 -14.23
CA PRO A 289 -48.25 -48.57 -15.44
C PRO A 289 -48.00 -50.08 -15.33
N GLU A 290 -49.02 -50.89 -15.65
CA GLU A 290 -48.85 -52.32 -15.94
C GLU A 290 -48.31 -52.52 -17.36
N GLN A 291 -47.37 -53.47 -17.48
CA GLN A 291 -46.73 -53.93 -18.71
C GLN A 291 -47.56 -54.97 -19.47
N PRO A 292 -47.27 -55.21 -20.77
CA PRO A 292 -48.21 -55.79 -21.72
C PRO A 292 -48.16 -57.32 -21.79
N SER A 293 -49.23 -57.92 -22.32
CA SER A 293 -49.26 -59.31 -22.79
C SER A 293 -49.40 -59.33 -24.32
N THR A 294 -48.44 -60.06 -24.93
CA THR A 294 -48.35 -60.61 -26.31
C THR A 294 -48.30 -59.66 -27.49
#